data_AF-A0A8B8LPY8-F1
#
_entry.id   AF-A0A8B8LPY8-F1
#
_cell.length_a   1.000
_cell.length_b   1.000
_cell.length_c   1.000
_cell.angle_alpha   90.00
_cell.angle_beta   90.00
_cell.angle_gamma   90.00
#
_symmetry.space_group_name_H-M   'P 1'
#
loop_
_entity.id
_entity.type
_entity.pdbx_description
1 polymer ?
#
loop_
_entity_poly.entity_id
_entity_poly.type
_entity_poly.pdbx_seq_one_letter_code
_entity_poly.pdbx_strand_id
1 'polypeptide(L)'
;MGIWVDSEDDGKNGGLCAWRFLTRRKKVDSVIMNNSQGQLAKELTVPHLMAIGVGATIGAGVYVLVGTVAREHSGPALPISFLVAGFAAALSALCYAELASRCPSAGSAYHYSYICVGEGVAWLIGWALILEYTIGGAAVARGITPNLAALIGGVENLPSFLSYQRIPGINIVVDPCAAILVFVVTGLLCAGIKESTMVQGVVTSVNICALLFVMVAGGYLGFKSGWVGYALPTGYFPFGVDGMLAGSATVFFAYIGFDAVASTAEEVKNPQRDLPLGIGGSLFLCCGLYMIISIVIVGLVPYYAINPDTPISSAFADNGMQWAGYVVNAGAFTALCASLMGGILPQPRILMAMARDGLLPPFFSDINKHSQVPVKSTIVTGLVAAALAFSMEVSELAGMVSVGTLLAFTMVAISVLILRYIPPDEVPLPPSLQEPIDSVWSSLETNAKDRGANASTSTNRKSLVVDEDVSIDYPLIAKVPAISKYVHEGNRRKVTGWVIAFTCIGVFILTFTASDTTILSSVRFALCGVGGTLLLSGFVFLTCINQDDARHNFGHSGGLLLGRVFLYGWQ
;
A
#
# COMPACT_ATOMS: atom_id res chain seq x y z
N MET A 1 16.47 7.12 19.90
CA MET A 1 17.20 7.63 21.07
C MET A 1 16.44 8.83 21.62
N GLY A 2 15.33 8.58 22.32
CA GLY A 2 14.40 9.62 22.83
C GLY A 2 13.86 9.21 24.20
N ILE A 3 14.73 8.68 25.07
CA ILE A 3 14.37 7.96 26.30
C ILE A 3 14.54 8.84 27.56
N TRP A 4 15.00 10.09 27.42
CA TRP A 4 15.67 10.82 28.52
C TRP A 4 15.28 12.30 28.71
N VAL A 5 14.01 12.68 28.53
CA VAL A 5 13.57 14.08 28.83
C VAL A 5 12.38 14.16 29.79
N ASP A 6 11.44 13.20 29.79
CA ASP A 6 10.29 13.22 30.71
C ASP A 6 10.26 11.98 31.61
N SER A 7 10.80 12.10 32.83
CA SER A 7 10.32 11.43 34.08
C SER A 7 11.29 11.65 35.26
N GLU A 8 11.39 12.90 35.73
CA GLU A 8 11.55 13.16 37.16
C GLU A 8 10.16 13.51 37.73
N ASP A 9 9.28 12.51 37.84
CA ASP A 9 8.38 12.37 39.00
C ASP A 9 7.60 11.04 39.02
N ASP A 10 7.18 10.65 40.23
CA ASP A 10 6.24 9.56 40.57
C ASP A 10 6.51 8.13 40.02
N GLY A 11 7.45 7.44 40.66
CA GLY A 11 7.66 6.01 40.53
C GLY A 11 6.54 5.14 41.13
N LYS A 12 5.43 4.95 40.41
CA LYS A 12 4.46 3.84 40.68
C LYS A 12 3.49 3.45 39.55
N ASN A 13 3.85 3.58 38.26
CA ASN A 13 2.98 3.09 37.17
C ASN A 13 3.66 2.66 35.84
N GLY A 14 4.91 2.19 35.89
CA GLY A 14 5.73 1.92 34.69
C GLY A 14 5.13 0.94 33.66
N GLY A 15 4.32 -0.04 34.11
CA GLY A 15 3.71 -1.03 33.22
C GLY A 15 2.61 -0.46 32.31
N LEU A 16 1.73 0.40 32.82
CA LEU A 16 0.63 0.96 32.02
C LEU A 16 1.10 2.04 31.03
N CYS A 17 2.20 2.73 31.35
CA CYS A 17 2.70 3.84 30.53
C CYS A 17 3.29 3.35 29.20
N ALA A 18 4.05 2.25 29.22
CA ALA A 18 4.60 1.63 28.01
C ALA A 18 3.50 1.15 27.03
N TRP A 19 2.40 0.58 27.54
CA TRP A 19 1.26 0.17 26.72
C TRP A 19 0.46 1.36 26.19
N ARG A 20 0.34 2.46 26.94
CA ARG A 20 -0.26 3.72 26.45
C ARG A 20 0.55 4.35 25.32
N PHE A 21 1.88 4.26 25.36
CA PHE A 21 2.75 4.75 24.30
C PHE A 21 2.46 4.02 22.98
N LEU A 22 2.39 2.68 23.00
CA LEU A 22 2.09 1.86 21.81
C LEU A 22 0.70 2.12 21.19
N THR A 23 -0.27 2.62 21.97
CA THR A 23 -1.65 2.87 21.52
C THR A 23 -1.96 4.32 21.13
N ARG A 24 -0.97 5.22 21.19
CA ARG A 24 -1.16 6.63 20.81
C ARG A 24 -1.55 6.75 19.32
N ARG A 25 -2.58 7.54 19.03
CA ARG A 25 -3.02 7.85 17.64
C ARG A 25 -2.71 9.31 17.30
N LYS A 26 -2.54 9.61 16.01
CA LYS A 26 -2.26 10.97 15.52
C LYS A 26 -3.55 11.75 15.27
N LYS A 27 -3.62 12.98 15.78
CA LYS A 27 -4.72 13.91 15.54
C LYS A 27 -4.71 14.36 14.07
N VAL A 28 -5.82 14.12 13.35
CA VAL A 28 -5.96 14.47 11.93
C VAL A 28 -5.74 15.98 11.71
N ASP A 29 -6.32 16.83 12.55
CA ASP A 29 -6.24 18.29 12.40
C ASP A 29 -4.88 18.90 12.78
N SER A 30 -4.02 18.17 13.52
CA SER A 30 -2.68 18.65 13.86
C SER A 30 -1.80 18.89 12.62
N VAL A 31 -2.11 18.22 11.51
CA VAL A 31 -1.46 18.38 10.20
C VAL A 31 -1.82 19.73 9.55
N ILE A 32 -3.00 20.29 9.84
CA ILE A 32 -3.44 21.60 9.30
C ILE A 32 -2.83 22.75 10.11
N MET A 33 -2.62 22.58 11.41
CA MET A 33 -2.08 23.64 12.29
C MET A 33 -0.55 23.69 12.38
N ASN A 34 0.19 22.60 12.14
CA ASN A 34 1.66 22.59 12.12
C ASN A 34 2.27 23.19 10.83
N ASN A 35 1.71 24.28 10.32
CA ASN A 35 2.11 24.99 9.10
C ASN A 35 3.47 25.74 9.18
N SER A 36 4.33 25.38 10.15
CA SER A 36 5.51 26.15 10.54
C SER A 36 6.85 25.44 10.30
N GLN A 37 6.87 24.19 9.82
CA GLN A 37 8.10 23.43 9.59
C GLN A 37 8.15 22.81 8.18
N GLY A 38 8.85 23.47 7.26
CA GLY A 38 9.34 22.92 6.00
C GLY A 38 8.29 22.23 5.11
N GLN A 39 7.43 23.01 4.45
CA GLN A 39 6.52 22.46 3.43
C GLN A 39 7.28 22.00 2.18
N LEU A 40 6.91 20.82 1.67
CA LEU A 40 7.34 20.34 0.36
C LEU A 40 6.68 21.16 -0.76
N ALA A 41 7.34 21.25 -1.92
CA ALA A 41 6.85 22.04 -3.05
C ALA A 41 5.64 21.37 -3.73
N LYS A 42 4.49 22.07 -3.78
CA LYS A 42 3.24 21.58 -4.39
C LYS A 42 3.24 21.71 -5.91
N GLU A 43 4.04 20.88 -6.58
CA GLU A 43 4.22 20.93 -8.04
C GLU A 43 3.45 19.86 -8.81
N LEU A 44 3.12 18.73 -8.18
CA LEU A 44 2.56 17.57 -8.90
C LEU A 44 1.08 17.74 -9.27
N THR A 45 0.74 17.17 -10.42
CA THR A 45 -0.60 17.11 -11.03
C THR A 45 -0.90 15.68 -11.50
N VAL A 46 -2.17 15.36 -11.79
CA VAL A 46 -2.62 14.03 -12.27
C VAL A 46 -1.69 13.33 -13.28
N PRO A 47 -1.23 13.93 -14.40
CA PRO A 47 -0.34 13.23 -15.34
C PRO A 47 1.03 12.86 -14.74
N HIS A 48 1.59 13.68 -13.85
CA HIS A 48 2.82 13.34 -13.13
C HIS A 48 2.58 12.18 -12.15
N LEU A 49 1.44 12.18 -11.45
CA LEU A 49 1.07 11.09 -10.54
C LEU A 49 0.86 9.76 -11.29
N MET A 50 0.19 9.80 -12.44
CA MET A 50 0.07 8.63 -13.32
C MET A 50 1.44 8.18 -13.83
N ALA A 51 2.32 9.09 -14.25
CA ALA A 51 3.67 8.73 -14.72
C ALA A 51 4.57 8.14 -13.62
N ILE A 52 4.41 8.58 -12.37
CA ILE A 52 5.07 7.99 -11.21
C ILE A 52 4.51 6.60 -10.93
N GLY A 53 3.19 6.44 -10.81
CA GLY A 53 2.56 5.15 -10.52
C GLY A 53 2.83 4.11 -11.61
N VAL A 54 2.64 4.48 -12.88
CA VAL A 54 2.92 3.60 -14.02
C VAL A 54 4.42 3.30 -14.13
N GLY A 55 5.29 4.29 -13.93
CA GLY A 55 6.74 4.08 -13.97
C GLY A 55 7.28 3.21 -12.83
N ALA A 56 6.72 3.35 -11.62
CA ALA A 56 7.04 2.49 -10.48
C ALA A 56 6.59 1.03 -10.73
N THR A 57 5.37 0.87 -11.23
CA THR A 57 4.72 -0.44 -11.44
C THR A 57 5.33 -1.19 -12.64
N ILE A 58 5.51 -0.53 -13.79
CA ILE A 58 6.04 -1.14 -15.00
C ILE A 58 7.57 -1.22 -14.96
N GLY A 59 8.07 -2.27 -14.32
CA GLY A 59 9.50 -2.62 -14.25
C GLY A 59 9.75 -4.11 -14.47
N ALA A 60 10.52 -4.72 -13.56
CA ALA A 60 10.96 -6.12 -13.66
C ALA A 60 9.80 -7.13 -13.73
N GLY A 61 8.64 -6.79 -13.17
CA GLY A 61 7.44 -7.64 -13.20
C GLY A 61 6.96 -7.99 -14.61
N VAL A 62 6.92 -7.02 -15.54
CA VAL A 62 6.46 -7.30 -16.92
C VAL A 62 7.59 -7.78 -17.84
N TYR A 63 8.81 -7.28 -17.64
CA TYR A 63 9.93 -7.57 -18.55
C TYR A 63 10.68 -8.87 -18.22
N VAL A 64 10.67 -9.31 -16.96
CA VAL A 64 11.39 -10.51 -16.50
C VAL A 64 10.40 -11.55 -15.96
N LEU A 65 9.58 -11.18 -14.96
CA LEU A 65 8.75 -12.13 -14.21
C LEU A 65 7.65 -12.80 -15.07
N VAL A 66 7.19 -12.14 -16.13
CA VAL A 66 6.33 -12.75 -17.17
C VAL A 66 6.96 -14.03 -17.76
N GLY A 67 8.28 -14.04 -17.98
CA GLY A 67 9.00 -15.15 -18.59
C GLY A 67 9.12 -16.37 -17.68
N THR A 68 9.60 -16.16 -16.46
CA THR A 68 9.72 -17.20 -15.44
C THR A 68 8.37 -17.81 -15.09
N VAL A 69 7.35 -16.98 -14.81
CA VAL A 69 6.01 -17.47 -14.42
C VAL A 69 5.30 -18.16 -15.59
N ALA A 70 5.45 -17.69 -16.83
CA ALA A 70 4.95 -18.41 -18.00
C ALA A 70 5.55 -19.82 -18.09
N ARG A 71 6.88 -19.93 -17.95
CA ARG A 71 7.63 -21.16 -18.12
C ARG A 71 7.39 -22.18 -16.99
N GLU A 72 7.28 -21.72 -15.75
CA GLU A 72 7.39 -22.58 -14.56
C GLU A 72 6.07 -22.77 -13.79
N HIS A 73 5.06 -21.92 -13.98
CA HIS A 73 3.85 -21.92 -13.14
C HIS A 73 2.53 -21.83 -13.93
N SER A 74 2.36 -20.86 -14.82
CA SER A 74 1.05 -20.57 -15.43
C SER A 74 0.89 -21.12 -16.85
N GLY A 75 1.97 -21.21 -17.64
CA GLY A 75 1.86 -21.55 -19.07
C GLY A 75 0.91 -20.61 -19.82
N PRO A 76 0.09 -21.14 -20.75
CA PRO A 76 -0.95 -20.38 -21.46
C PRO A 76 -1.95 -19.63 -20.57
N ALA A 77 -2.14 -20.05 -19.31
CA ALA A 77 -3.04 -19.40 -18.35
C ALA A 77 -2.46 -18.14 -17.69
N LEU A 78 -1.26 -17.68 -18.07
CA LEU A 78 -0.64 -16.46 -17.54
C LEU A 78 -1.56 -15.21 -17.59
N PRO A 79 -2.35 -14.93 -18.65
CA PRO A 79 -3.24 -13.77 -18.66
C PRO A 79 -4.34 -13.84 -17.59
N ILE A 80 -4.79 -15.05 -17.22
CA ILE A 80 -5.74 -15.25 -16.11
C ILE A 80 -5.05 -15.04 -14.77
N SER A 81 -3.80 -15.51 -14.61
CA SER A 81 -2.99 -15.21 -13.42
C SER A 81 -2.80 -13.70 -13.21
N PHE A 82 -2.54 -12.93 -14.28
CA PHE A 82 -2.50 -11.47 -14.20
C PHE A 82 -3.87 -10.85 -13.87
N LEU A 83 -4.97 -11.34 -14.45
CA LEU A 83 -6.31 -10.83 -14.14
C LEU A 83 -6.68 -11.02 -12.66
N VAL A 84 -6.36 -12.18 -12.07
CA VAL A 84 -6.61 -12.47 -10.65
C VAL A 84 -5.74 -11.57 -9.75
N ALA A 85 -4.43 -11.45 -10.04
CA ALA A 85 -3.52 -10.57 -9.32
C ALA A 85 -3.93 -9.10 -9.43
N GLY A 86 -4.32 -8.65 -10.62
CA GLY A 86 -4.78 -7.29 -10.90
C GLY A 86 -6.10 -6.95 -10.22
N PHE A 87 -7.02 -7.92 -10.07
CA PHE A 87 -8.23 -7.75 -9.28
C PHE A 87 -7.93 -7.57 -7.78
N ALA A 88 -7.01 -8.38 -7.22
CA ALA A 88 -6.56 -8.21 -5.84
C ALA A 88 -5.89 -6.85 -5.63
N ALA A 89 -4.98 -6.44 -6.53
CA ALA A 89 -4.35 -5.13 -6.51
C ALA A 89 -5.37 -3.98 -6.64
N ALA A 90 -6.44 -4.15 -7.45
CA ALA A 90 -7.50 -3.14 -7.61
C ALA A 90 -8.28 -2.91 -6.32
N LEU A 91 -8.60 -3.97 -5.57
CA LEU A 91 -9.22 -3.84 -4.25
C LEU A 91 -8.30 -3.08 -3.27
N SER A 92 -7.01 -3.39 -3.23
CA SER A 92 -6.03 -2.65 -2.41
C SER A 92 -5.91 -1.19 -2.85
N ALA A 93 -5.83 -0.91 -4.15
CA ALA A 93 -5.71 0.44 -4.69
C ALA A 93 -6.95 1.30 -4.41
N LEU A 94 -8.16 0.72 -4.35
CA LEU A 94 -9.36 1.43 -3.91
C LEU A 94 -9.26 1.83 -2.42
N CYS A 95 -8.73 0.96 -1.55
CA CYS A 95 -8.48 1.30 -0.14
C CYS A 95 -7.42 2.41 0.00
N TYR A 96 -6.33 2.35 -0.77
CA TYR A 96 -5.32 3.41 -0.81
C TYR A 96 -5.89 4.73 -1.34
N ALA A 97 -6.68 4.71 -2.41
CA ALA A 97 -7.33 5.88 -2.98
C ALA A 97 -8.30 6.55 -1.99
N GLU A 98 -9.08 5.75 -1.26
CA GLU A 98 -9.97 6.26 -0.21
C GLU A 98 -9.18 6.95 0.92
N LEU A 99 -8.16 6.31 1.48
CA LEU A 99 -7.35 6.90 2.57
C LEU A 99 -6.54 8.11 2.11
N ALA A 100 -5.94 8.06 0.93
CA ALA A 100 -5.21 9.19 0.34
C ALA A 100 -6.12 10.41 0.12
N SER A 101 -7.39 10.19 -0.23
CA SER A 101 -8.37 11.28 -0.37
C SER A 101 -8.80 11.88 0.97
N ARG A 102 -8.84 11.08 2.04
CA ARG A 102 -9.28 11.48 3.39
C ARG A 102 -8.16 12.09 4.25
N CYS A 103 -6.94 11.57 4.14
CA CYS A 103 -5.80 11.90 5.00
C CYS A 103 -4.53 12.10 4.15
N PRO A 104 -4.45 13.19 3.35
CA PRO A 104 -3.33 13.42 2.44
C PRO A 104 -2.05 13.83 3.20
N SER A 105 -1.16 12.87 3.43
CA SER A 105 0.21 13.09 3.97
C SER A 105 1.20 12.12 3.34
N ALA A 106 2.48 12.51 3.28
CA ALA A 106 3.53 11.80 2.57
C ALA A 106 3.94 10.45 3.19
N GLY A 107 3.39 10.09 4.35
CA GLY A 107 3.70 8.85 5.06
C GLY A 107 2.95 7.59 4.59
N SER A 108 2.06 7.67 3.59
CA SER A 108 1.35 6.51 2.99
C SER A 108 0.77 5.54 4.05
N ALA A 109 0.94 4.23 3.86
CA ALA A 109 0.41 3.18 4.76
C ALA A 109 0.89 3.28 6.22
N TYR A 110 2.09 3.82 6.48
CA TYR A 110 2.54 4.14 7.85
C TYR A 110 1.61 5.16 8.51
N HIS A 111 1.31 6.26 7.81
CA HIS A 111 0.47 7.34 8.34
C HIS A 111 -0.98 6.88 8.58
N TYR A 112 -1.54 6.11 7.65
CA TYR A 112 -2.88 5.53 7.80
C TYR A 112 -2.98 4.60 9.01
N SER A 113 -1.96 3.74 9.21
CA SER A 113 -1.87 2.84 10.36
C SER A 113 -1.72 3.62 11.68
N TYR A 114 -1.01 4.75 11.69
CA TYR A 114 -0.84 5.60 12.87
C TYR A 114 -2.15 6.27 13.29
N ILE A 115 -2.94 6.76 12.33
CA ILE A 115 -4.25 7.36 12.60
C ILE A 115 -5.26 6.29 13.08
N CYS A 116 -5.29 5.13 12.42
CA CYS A 116 -6.36 4.15 12.62
C CYS A 116 -6.08 3.17 13.76
N VAL A 117 -4.83 2.71 13.91
CA VAL A 117 -4.48 1.62 14.84
C VAL A 117 -3.78 2.21 16.07
N GLY A 118 -2.58 2.77 15.85
CA GLY A 118 -1.74 3.39 16.87
C GLY A 118 -0.24 3.30 16.56
N GLU A 119 0.55 4.03 17.34
CA GLU A 119 1.98 4.26 17.17
C GLU A 119 2.81 2.97 17.04
N GLY A 120 2.57 1.94 17.85
CA GLY A 120 3.36 0.71 17.83
C GLY A 120 3.22 -0.10 16.53
N VAL A 121 1.99 -0.21 16.01
CA VAL A 121 1.72 -0.90 14.73
C VAL A 121 2.18 -0.04 13.57
N ALA A 122 2.01 1.28 13.65
CA ALA A 122 2.55 2.20 12.66
C ALA A 122 4.07 2.09 12.55
N TRP A 123 4.81 2.09 13.65
CA TRP A 123 6.27 1.92 13.65
C TRP A 123 6.71 0.64 12.94
N LEU A 124 6.06 -0.49 13.21
CA LEU A 124 6.33 -1.76 12.54
C LEU A 124 6.09 -1.68 11.03
N ILE A 125 4.96 -1.10 10.61
CA ILE A 125 4.61 -0.93 9.19
C ILE A 125 5.52 0.10 8.50
N GLY A 126 5.98 1.13 9.21
CA GLY A 126 6.98 2.06 8.72
C GLY A 126 8.29 1.38 8.37
N TRP A 127 8.81 0.52 9.26
CA TRP A 127 10.00 -0.29 8.97
C TRP A 127 9.76 -1.32 7.87
N ALA A 128 8.58 -1.96 7.83
CA ALA A 128 8.22 -2.88 6.75
C ALA A 128 8.28 -2.18 5.39
N LEU A 129 7.67 -0.99 5.25
CA LEU A 129 7.72 -0.19 4.02
C LEU A 129 9.13 0.25 3.64
N ILE A 130 9.95 0.70 4.60
CA ILE A 130 11.35 1.07 4.31
C ILE A 130 12.10 -0.15 3.74
N LEU A 131 11.99 -1.31 4.38
CA LEU A 131 12.64 -2.54 3.92
C LEU A 131 12.10 -2.98 2.55
N GLU A 132 10.79 -3.01 2.38
CA GLU A 132 10.09 -3.34 1.14
C GLU A 132 10.59 -2.50 -0.04
N TYR A 133 10.57 -1.17 0.06
CA TYR A 133 11.07 -0.29 -1.01
C TYR A 133 12.59 -0.42 -1.22
N THR A 134 13.38 -0.70 -0.17
CA THR A 134 14.84 -0.83 -0.30
C THR A 134 15.22 -2.14 -0.99
N ILE A 135 14.59 -3.24 -0.61
CA ILE A 135 14.74 -4.57 -1.19
C ILE A 135 14.17 -4.59 -2.63
N GLY A 136 13.02 -3.93 -2.86
CA GLY A 136 12.40 -3.78 -4.18
C GLY A 136 13.26 -2.96 -5.15
N GLY A 137 13.79 -1.82 -4.69
CA GLY A 137 14.76 -1.04 -5.47
C GLY A 137 16.01 -1.86 -5.82
N ALA A 138 16.58 -2.59 -4.86
CA ALA A 138 17.71 -3.47 -5.10
C ALA A 138 17.41 -4.60 -6.11
N ALA A 139 16.20 -5.19 -6.06
CA ALA A 139 15.75 -6.24 -6.96
C ALA A 139 15.66 -5.72 -8.41
N VAL A 140 15.02 -4.56 -8.59
CA VAL A 140 14.88 -3.90 -9.89
C VAL A 140 16.26 -3.51 -10.44
N ALA A 141 17.15 -2.97 -9.61
CA ALA A 141 18.50 -2.59 -10.02
C ALA A 141 19.30 -3.78 -10.58
N ARG A 142 19.25 -4.95 -9.93
CA ARG A 142 19.89 -6.19 -10.44
C ARG A 142 19.26 -6.73 -11.71
N GLY A 143 17.97 -6.48 -11.94
CA GLY A 143 17.29 -6.81 -13.19
C GLY A 143 17.78 -6.02 -14.40
N ILE A 144 18.51 -4.90 -14.19
CA ILE A 144 19.04 -4.06 -15.29
C ILE A 144 20.21 -4.74 -16.00
N THR A 145 21.10 -5.42 -15.26
CA THR A 145 22.36 -5.94 -15.79
C THR A 145 22.19 -6.95 -16.95
N PRO A 146 21.24 -7.93 -16.92
CA PRO A 146 20.98 -8.81 -18.06
C PRO A 146 20.44 -8.06 -19.28
N ASN A 147 19.53 -7.10 -19.06
CA ASN A 147 18.94 -6.28 -20.13
C ASN A 147 19.96 -5.35 -20.78
N LEU A 148 20.90 -4.80 -19.99
CA LEU A 148 22.03 -4.01 -20.47
C LEU A 148 23.04 -4.87 -21.27
N ALA A 149 23.32 -6.10 -20.82
CA ALA A 149 24.15 -7.03 -21.57
C ALA A 149 23.52 -7.44 -22.90
N ALA A 150 22.20 -7.64 -22.93
CA ALA A 150 21.45 -7.91 -24.16
C ALA A 150 21.41 -6.71 -25.13
N LEU A 151 21.56 -5.46 -24.63
CA LEU A 151 21.69 -4.27 -25.47
C LEU A 151 23.07 -4.14 -26.14
N ILE A 152 24.14 -4.50 -25.43
CA ILE A 152 25.54 -4.33 -25.87
C ILE A 152 26.00 -5.51 -26.77
N GLY A 153 25.09 -6.43 -27.09
CA GLY A 153 25.33 -7.57 -27.98
C GLY A 153 25.93 -8.80 -27.30
N GLY A 154 25.75 -8.92 -25.98
CA GLY A 154 26.17 -10.08 -25.18
C GLY A 154 27.02 -9.70 -23.97
N VAL A 155 27.10 -10.63 -23.01
CA VAL A 155 27.88 -10.48 -21.77
C VAL A 155 29.37 -10.26 -22.06
N GLU A 156 29.88 -10.78 -23.18
CA GLU A 156 31.30 -10.67 -23.59
C GLU A 156 31.73 -9.25 -23.97
N ASN A 157 30.79 -8.38 -24.39
CA ASN A 157 31.06 -6.98 -24.74
C ASN A 157 30.85 -6.02 -23.54
N LEU A 158 30.42 -6.52 -22.37
CA LEU A 158 30.34 -5.68 -21.18
C LEU A 158 31.75 -5.40 -20.64
N PRO A 159 32.06 -4.17 -20.21
CA PRO A 159 33.27 -3.90 -19.44
C PRO A 159 33.32 -4.82 -18.23
N SER A 160 34.48 -5.45 -17.96
CA SER A 160 34.64 -6.41 -16.85
C SER A 160 34.38 -5.83 -15.45
N PHE A 161 34.32 -4.49 -15.34
CA PHE A 161 33.92 -3.75 -14.13
C PHE A 161 32.40 -3.64 -13.94
N LEU A 162 31.60 -3.98 -14.96
CA LEU A 162 30.12 -3.97 -14.93
C LEU A 162 29.51 -5.37 -15.03
N SER A 163 30.27 -6.37 -15.47
CA SER A 163 29.82 -7.77 -15.53
C SER A 163 29.69 -8.41 -14.14
N TYR A 164 28.84 -9.44 -14.01
CA TYR A 164 28.72 -10.24 -12.78
C TYR A 164 30.08 -10.77 -12.32
N GLN A 165 30.49 -10.37 -11.11
CA GLN A 165 31.75 -10.80 -10.52
C GLN A 165 31.46 -11.82 -9.42
N ARG A 166 31.61 -13.11 -9.74
CA ARG A 166 31.56 -14.17 -8.72
C ARG A 166 32.86 -14.16 -7.92
N ILE A 167 32.80 -13.82 -6.64
CA ILE A 167 33.97 -13.84 -5.76
C ILE A 167 34.35 -15.31 -5.48
N PRO A 168 35.56 -15.79 -5.83
CA PRO A 168 35.94 -17.17 -5.54
C PRO A 168 36.14 -17.36 -4.03
N GLY A 169 35.30 -18.21 -3.41
CA GLY A 169 35.36 -18.57 -1.99
C GLY A 169 34.04 -18.37 -1.22
N ILE A 170 33.15 -17.53 -1.74
CA ILE A 170 31.78 -17.32 -1.25
C ILE A 170 30.88 -17.28 -2.48
N ASN A 171 29.86 -18.14 -2.57
CA ASN A 171 29.01 -18.29 -3.77
C ASN A 171 28.07 -17.10 -4.06
N ILE A 172 28.44 -15.89 -3.62
CA ILE A 172 27.70 -14.66 -3.81
C ILE A 172 28.02 -14.09 -5.20
N VAL A 173 26.98 -13.87 -6.00
CA VAL A 173 27.08 -13.21 -7.31
C VAL A 173 26.96 -11.71 -7.11
N VAL A 174 28.09 -11.01 -7.21
CA VAL A 174 28.18 -9.57 -6.99
C VAL A 174 27.88 -8.81 -8.28
N ASP A 175 27.06 -7.77 -8.17
CA ASP A 175 26.68 -6.88 -9.28
C ASP A 175 27.12 -5.42 -9.01
N PRO A 176 28.29 -5.00 -9.52
CA PRO A 176 28.75 -3.62 -9.38
C PRO A 176 27.96 -2.64 -10.26
N CYS A 177 27.37 -3.08 -11.38
CA CYS A 177 26.57 -2.26 -12.27
C CYS A 177 25.29 -1.78 -11.57
N ALA A 178 24.58 -2.70 -10.91
CA ALA A 178 23.38 -2.39 -10.14
C ALA A 178 23.66 -1.35 -9.03
N ALA A 179 24.77 -1.50 -8.29
CA ALA A 179 25.16 -0.57 -7.24
C ALA A 179 25.45 0.86 -7.77
N ILE A 180 26.20 0.98 -8.88
CA ILE A 180 26.47 2.26 -9.54
C ILE A 180 25.17 2.93 -9.98
N LEU A 181 24.24 2.17 -10.55
CA LEU A 181 22.98 2.69 -11.07
C LEU A 181 22.05 3.17 -9.94
N VAL A 182 22.03 2.48 -8.80
CA VAL A 182 21.36 2.96 -7.57
C VAL A 182 21.96 4.30 -7.11
N PHE A 183 23.29 4.48 -7.13
CA PHE A 183 23.91 5.77 -6.80
C PHE A 183 23.55 6.88 -7.79
N VAL A 184 23.48 6.59 -9.10
CA VAL A 184 23.05 7.55 -10.12
C VAL A 184 21.60 8.00 -9.89
N VAL A 185 20.68 7.07 -9.65
CA VAL A 185 19.27 7.38 -9.35
C VAL A 185 19.13 8.15 -8.03
N THR A 186 19.91 7.77 -7.01
CA THR A 186 19.98 8.47 -5.73
C THR A 186 20.44 9.92 -5.90
N GLY A 187 21.47 10.15 -6.72
CA GLY A 187 21.96 11.47 -7.09
C GLY A 187 20.93 12.32 -7.83
N LEU A 188 20.21 11.72 -8.79
CA LEU A 188 19.12 12.39 -9.51
C LEU A 188 17.99 12.81 -8.55
N LEU A 189 17.57 11.93 -7.64
CA LEU A 189 16.55 12.21 -6.62
C LEU A 189 16.99 13.32 -5.63
N CYS A 190 18.29 13.48 -5.39
CA CYS A 190 18.83 14.57 -4.57
C CYS A 190 18.79 15.94 -5.27
N ALA A 191 18.82 15.99 -6.60
CA ALA A 191 18.80 17.23 -7.37
C ALA A 191 17.48 18.02 -7.22
N GLY A 192 16.35 17.31 -7.07
CA GLY A 192 15.05 17.89 -6.75
C GLY A 192 13.88 17.13 -7.36
N ILE A 193 12.70 17.28 -6.77
CA ILE A 193 11.51 16.52 -7.18
C ILE A 193 10.96 16.94 -8.54
N LYS A 194 11.10 18.21 -8.94
CA LYS A 194 10.63 18.71 -10.23
C LYS A 194 11.39 18.06 -11.40
N GLU A 195 12.72 18.06 -11.33
CA GLU A 195 13.57 17.41 -12.34
C GLU A 195 13.37 15.88 -12.32
N SER A 196 13.29 15.28 -11.12
CA SER A 196 13.05 13.84 -10.97
C SER A 196 11.71 13.39 -11.59
N THR A 197 10.63 14.15 -11.37
CA THR A 197 9.31 13.82 -11.95
C THR A 197 9.20 14.15 -13.43
N MET A 198 9.99 15.11 -13.94
CA MET A 198 10.13 15.34 -15.38
C MET A 198 10.84 14.16 -16.06
N VAL A 199 11.97 13.71 -15.51
CA VAL A 199 12.70 12.53 -16.01
C VAL A 199 11.83 11.27 -15.92
N GLN A 200 11.17 11.04 -14.78
CA GLN A 200 10.22 9.93 -14.61
C GLN A 200 9.12 9.98 -15.68
N GLY A 201 8.56 11.17 -15.95
CA GLY A 201 7.57 11.39 -17.01
C GLY A 201 8.06 10.91 -18.38
N VAL A 202 9.25 11.38 -18.80
CA VAL A 202 9.86 11.01 -20.08
C VAL A 202 10.14 9.50 -20.15
N VAL A 203 10.75 8.92 -19.11
CA VAL A 203 11.12 7.49 -19.11
C VAL A 203 9.87 6.60 -19.12
N THR A 204 8.83 6.93 -18.34
CA THR A 204 7.55 6.22 -18.37
C THR A 204 6.85 6.34 -19.72
N SER A 205 6.87 7.52 -20.37
CA SER A 205 6.31 7.67 -21.73
C SER A 205 7.04 6.80 -22.76
N VAL A 206 8.37 6.74 -22.73
CA VAL A 206 9.17 5.86 -23.61
C VAL A 206 8.83 4.40 -23.37
N ASN A 207 8.70 3.98 -22.11
CA ASN A 207 8.31 2.62 -21.72
C ASN A 207 6.90 2.25 -22.24
N ILE A 208 5.91 3.12 -22.07
CA ILE A 208 4.55 2.92 -22.62
C ILE A 208 4.61 2.77 -24.16
N CYS A 209 5.41 3.58 -24.85
CA CYS A 209 5.62 3.45 -26.29
C CYS A 209 6.28 2.11 -26.68
N ALA A 210 7.26 1.63 -25.90
CA ALA A 210 7.89 0.33 -26.13
C ALA A 210 6.90 -0.83 -25.93
N LEU A 211 6.04 -0.77 -24.92
CA LEU A 211 4.98 -1.76 -24.70
C LEU A 211 3.90 -1.71 -25.78
N LEU A 212 3.49 -0.52 -26.24
CA LEU A 212 2.60 -0.38 -27.41
C LEU A 212 3.21 -1.01 -28.67
N PHE A 213 4.52 -0.83 -28.89
CA PHE A 213 5.24 -1.49 -29.98
C PHE A 213 5.21 -3.03 -29.83
N VAL A 214 5.48 -3.57 -28.64
CA VAL A 214 5.39 -5.01 -28.34
C VAL A 214 3.99 -5.56 -28.65
N MET A 215 2.93 -4.86 -28.24
CA MET A 215 1.55 -5.30 -28.48
C MET A 215 1.19 -5.31 -29.98
N VAL A 216 1.57 -4.27 -30.73
CA VAL A 216 1.26 -4.17 -32.18
C VAL A 216 2.12 -5.15 -32.99
N ALA A 217 3.43 -5.16 -32.79
CA ALA A 217 4.35 -6.01 -33.53
C ALA A 217 4.15 -7.49 -33.17
N GLY A 218 3.97 -7.80 -31.88
CA GLY A 218 3.73 -9.15 -31.41
C GLY A 218 2.35 -9.67 -31.79
N GLY A 219 1.31 -8.82 -31.78
CA GLY A 219 0.00 -9.16 -32.33
C GLY A 219 0.05 -9.50 -33.81
N TYR A 220 0.76 -8.69 -34.62
CA TYR A 220 0.98 -8.96 -36.04
C TYR A 220 1.71 -10.30 -36.29
N LEU A 221 2.75 -10.59 -35.52
CA LEU A 221 3.43 -11.90 -35.57
C LEU A 221 2.51 -13.05 -35.15
N GLY A 222 1.70 -12.88 -34.08
CA GLY A 222 0.77 -13.90 -33.60
C GLY A 222 -0.29 -14.29 -34.63
N PHE A 223 -0.86 -13.30 -35.33
CA PHE A 223 -1.77 -13.55 -36.46
C PHE A 223 -1.08 -14.24 -37.65
N LYS A 224 0.21 -13.98 -37.87
CA LYS A 224 0.99 -14.62 -38.94
C LYS A 224 1.43 -16.05 -38.60
N SER A 225 1.78 -16.31 -37.34
CA SER A 225 2.22 -17.64 -36.86
C SER A 225 1.05 -18.56 -36.49
N GLY A 226 -0.16 -18.01 -36.32
CA GLY A 226 -1.33 -18.78 -35.92
C GLY A 226 -1.36 -19.10 -34.42
N TRP A 227 -0.73 -18.26 -33.58
CA TRP A 227 -0.74 -18.38 -32.12
C TRP A 227 -0.21 -19.72 -31.60
N VAL A 228 0.97 -20.13 -32.07
CA VAL A 228 1.60 -21.45 -31.80
C VAL A 228 1.68 -21.83 -30.32
N GLY A 229 1.85 -20.86 -29.41
CA GLY A 229 1.92 -21.12 -27.96
C GLY A 229 0.58 -21.38 -27.28
N TYR A 230 -0.55 -21.19 -27.98
CA TYR A 230 -1.88 -21.66 -27.57
C TYR A 230 -2.29 -23.00 -28.21
N ALA A 231 -1.60 -23.42 -29.28
CA ALA A 231 -1.92 -24.63 -30.05
C ALA A 231 -1.33 -25.94 -29.45
N LEU A 232 -1.01 -25.98 -28.15
CA LEU A 232 -0.35 -27.13 -27.53
C LEU A 232 -1.33 -28.27 -27.21
N PRO A 233 -0.94 -29.55 -27.41
CA PRO A 233 -1.76 -30.71 -27.04
C PRO A 233 -2.08 -30.83 -25.54
N THR A 234 -1.29 -30.15 -24.68
CA THR A 234 -1.47 -30.12 -23.21
C THR A 234 -2.65 -29.24 -22.76
N GLY A 235 -3.27 -28.49 -23.68
CA GLY A 235 -4.33 -27.56 -23.35
C GLY A 235 -3.85 -26.29 -22.63
N TYR A 236 -4.82 -25.50 -22.14
CA TYR A 236 -4.58 -24.16 -21.61
C TYR A 236 -4.00 -24.13 -20.18
N PHE A 237 -4.13 -25.22 -19.42
CA PHE A 237 -3.71 -25.33 -18.02
C PHE A 237 -2.69 -26.47 -17.82
N PRO A 238 -1.45 -26.37 -18.37
CA PRO A 238 -0.45 -27.44 -18.29
C PRO A 238 -0.01 -27.75 -16.85
N PHE A 239 -0.09 -26.76 -15.94
CA PHE A 239 0.22 -26.88 -14.52
C PHE A 239 -1.06 -26.94 -13.64
N GLY A 240 -2.23 -27.15 -14.25
CA GLY A 240 -3.51 -27.11 -13.56
C GLY A 240 -3.91 -25.73 -13.04
N VAL A 241 -4.96 -25.70 -12.22
CA VAL A 241 -5.45 -24.45 -11.57
C VAL A 241 -4.50 -24.00 -10.46
N ASP A 242 -3.87 -24.94 -9.77
CA ASP A 242 -2.92 -24.65 -8.68
C ASP A 242 -1.69 -23.89 -9.19
N GLY A 243 -1.13 -24.28 -10.35
CA GLY A 243 -0.04 -23.54 -11.00
C GLY A 243 -0.45 -22.14 -11.44
N MET A 244 -1.67 -21.96 -11.98
CA MET A 244 -2.22 -20.65 -12.32
C MET A 244 -2.36 -19.74 -11.08
N LEU A 245 -2.80 -20.28 -9.94
CA LEU A 245 -2.94 -19.53 -8.68
C LEU A 245 -1.57 -19.21 -8.05
N ALA A 246 -0.62 -20.14 -8.06
CA ALA A 246 0.75 -19.90 -7.64
C ALA A 246 1.41 -18.81 -8.50
N GLY A 247 1.25 -18.89 -9.83
CA GLY A 247 1.69 -17.85 -10.75
C GLY A 247 1.02 -16.50 -10.50
N SER A 248 -0.27 -16.48 -10.13
CA SER A 248 -0.98 -15.26 -9.73
C SER A 248 -0.37 -14.61 -8.48
N ALA A 249 0.07 -15.39 -7.49
CA ALA A 249 0.75 -14.86 -6.31
C ALA A 249 2.12 -14.27 -6.68
N THR A 250 2.85 -14.90 -7.60
CA THR A 250 4.14 -14.40 -8.08
C THR A 250 3.99 -13.11 -8.90
N VAL A 251 3.09 -13.05 -9.88
CA VAL A 251 2.90 -11.84 -10.72
C VAL A 251 2.23 -10.68 -9.97
N PHE A 252 1.74 -10.89 -8.74
CA PHE A 252 1.35 -9.78 -7.86
C PHE A 252 2.50 -8.78 -7.66
N PHE A 253 3.76 -9.24 -7.67
CA PHE A 253 4.94 -8.37 -7.65
C PHE A 253 4.94 -7.31 -8.78
N ALA A 254 4.40 -7.64 -9.96
CA ALA A 254 4.33 -6.71 -11.08
C ALA A 254 3.35 -5.54 -10.86
N TYR A 255 2.44 -5.66 -9.89
CA TYR A 255 1.44 -4.64 -9.55
C TYR A 255 1.88 -3.72 -8.39
N ILE A 256 3.05 -3.97 -7.77
CA ILE A 256 3.60 -3.13 -6.71
C ILE A 256 4.10 -1.81 -7.32
N GLY A 257 3.79 -0.66 -6.71
CA GLY A 257 4.24 0.66 -7.17
C GLY A 257 3.14 1.71 -7.33
N PHE A 258 1.86 1.34 -7.41
CA PHE A 258 0.75 2.33 -7.40
C PHE A 258 0.69 3.12 -6.08
N ASP A 259 1.13 2.49 -4.99
CA ASP A 259 1.21 3.01 -3.62
C ASP A 259 2.32 4.06 -3.45
N ALA A 260 3.35 4.05 -4.31
CA ALA A 260 4.37 5.10 -4.36
C ALA A 260 3.76 6.49 -4.64
N VAL A 261 2.64 6.53 -5.37
CA VAL A 261 1.87 7.76 -5.63
C VAL A 261 1.32 8.35 -4.33
N ALA A 262 0.82 7.53 -3.40
CA ALA A 262 0.27 7.99 -2.12
C ALA A 262 1.33 8.68 -1.26
N SER A 263 2.60 8.23 -1.33
CA SER A 263 3.73 8.86 -0.63
C SER A 263 4.03 10.28 -1.12
N THR A 264 3.53 10.70 -2.29
CA THR A 264 3.73 12.08 -2.82
C THR A 264 2.68 13.10 -2.39
N ALA A 265 1.74 12.73 -1.51
CA ALA A 265 0.56 13.54 -1.17
C ALA A 265 0.83 15.01 -0.76
N GLU A 266 1.95 15.29 -0.07
CA GLU A 266 2.32 16.66 0.36
C GLU A 266 2.81 17.55 -0.80
N GLU A 267 3.17 16.97 -1.94
CA GLU A 267 3.70 17.67 -3.13
C GLU A 267 2.64 17.84 -4.24
N VAL A 268 1.42 17.37 -4.02
CA VAL A 268 0.30 17.45 -4.98
C VAL A 268 -0.50 18.74 -4.79
N LYS A 269 -0.94 19.35 -5.90
CA LYS A 269 -1.75 20.58 -5.86
C LYS A 269 -3.14 20.35 -5.24
N ASN A 270 -3.87 19.33 -5.69
CA ASN A 270 -5.20 18.96 -5.17
C ASN A 270 -5.25 17.49 -4.73
N PRO A 271 -4.61 17.11 -3.61
CA PRO A 271 -4.39 15.70 -3.26
C PRO A 271 -5.69 14.90 -3.09
N GLN A 272 -6.77 15.50 -2.60
CA GLN A 272 -8.06 14.82 -2.36
C GLN A 272 -8.69 14.24 -3.64
N ARG A 273 -8.38 14.82 -4.81
CA ARG A 273 -8.89 14.39 -6.12
C ARG A 273 -7.80 13.75 -6.97
N ASP A 274 -6.61 14.34 -6.97
CA ASP A 274 -5.56 13.96 -7.93
C ASP A 274 -4.85 12.66 -7.52
N LEU A 275 -4.71 12.36 -6.22
CA LEU A 275 -4.18 11.09 -5.74
C LEU A 275 -5.05 9.88 -6.11
N PRO A 276 -6.37 9.83 -5.82
CA PRO A 276 -7.20 8.67 -6.17
C PRO A 276 -7.31 8.48 -7.69
N LEU A 277 -7.31 9.55 -8.48
CA LEU A 277 -7.22 9.47 -9.95
C LEU A 277 -5.87 8.93 -10.41
N GLY A 278 -4.76 9.37 -9.81
CA GLY A 278 -3.42 8.87 -10.09
C GLY A 278 -3.28 7.38 -9.81
N ILE A 279 -3.63 6.94 -8.60
CA ILE A 279 -3.56 5.55 -8.13
C ILE A 279 -4.43 4.62 -9.00
N GLY A 280 -5.72 4.94 -9.14
CA GLY A 280 -6.65 4.11 -9.93
C GLY A 280 -6.32 4.11 -11.42
N GLY A 281 -5.97 5.27 -11.97
CA GLY A 281 -5.60 5.42 -13.38
C GLY A 281 -4.31 4.70 -13.75
N SER A 282 -3.27 4.77 -12.90
CA SER A 282 -2.02 4.03 -13.12
C SER A 282 -2.24 2.53 -13.08
N LEU A 283 -2.97 2.03 -12.07
CA LEU A 283 -3.19 0.60 -11.92
C LEU A 283 -4.03 0.02 -13.07
N PHE A 284 -5.11 0.71 -13.46
CA PHE A 284 -5.96 0.28 -14.57
C PHE A 284 -5.17 0.16 -15.88
N LEU A 285 -4.32 1.16 -16.18
CA LEU A 285 -3.46 1.14 -17.35
C LEU A 285 -2.45 -0.02 -17.30
N CYS A 286 -1.77 -0.23 -16.17
CA CYS A 286 -0.82 -1.32 -16.01
C CYS A 286 -1.49 -2.69 -16.17
N CYS A 287 -2.67 -2.89 -15.56
CA CYS A 287 -3.44 -4.13 -15.67
C CYS A 287 -3.80 -4.48 -17.13
N GLY A 288 -4.32 -3.50 -17.88
CA GLY A 288 -4.62 -3.68 -19.30
C GLY A 288 -3.39 -4.03 -20.14
N LEU A 289 -2.28 -3.31 -19.93
CA LEU A 289 -1.01 -3.59 -20.62
C LEU A 289 -0.51 -5.01 -20.31
N TYR A 290 -0.45 -5.41 -19.04
CA TYR A 290 0.07 -6.71 -18.62
C TYR A 290 -0.74 -7.89 -19.18
N MET A 291 -2.07 -7.78 -19.19
CA MET A 291 -2.92 -8.81 -19.79
C MET A 291 -2.64 -8.98 -21.30
N ILE A 292 -2.56 -7.87 -22.04
CA ILE A 292 -2.33 -7.93 -23.50
C ILE A 292 -0.92 -8.45 -23.81
N ILE A 293 0.11 -7.98 -23.08
CA ILE A 293 1.49 -8.46 -23.24
C ILE A 293 1.58 -9.96 -22.92
N SER A 294 0.92 -10.43 -21.86
CA SER A 294 0.90 -11.85 -21.50
C SER A 294 0.26 -12.71 -22.59
N ILE A 295 -0.84 -12.24 -23.21
CA ILE A 295 -1.48 -12.92 -24.35
C ILE A 295 -0.52 -12.98 -25.55
N VAL A 296 0.15 -11.87 -25.85
CA VAL A 296 1.11 -11.79 -26.96
C VAL A 296 2.30 -12.73 -26.75
N ILE A 297 2.97 -12.67 -25.61
CA ILE A 297 4.20 -13.45 -25.37
C ILE A 297 3.95 -14.95 -25.35
N VAL A 298 2.97 -15.41 -24.56
CA VAL A 298 2.66 -16.85 -24.50
C VAL A 298 1.98 -17.33 -25.79
N GLY A 299 1.43 -16.42 -26.59
CA GLY A 299 0.94 -16.70 -27.94
C GLY A 299 2.05 -16.95 -28.97
N LEU A 300 3.15 -16.19 -28.89
CA LEU A 300 4.26 -16.23 -29.84
C LEU A 300 5.22 -17.40 -29.65
N VAL A 301 5.47 -17.80 -28.41
CA VAL A 301 6.46 -18.84 -28.07
C VAL A 301 5.83 -19.85 -27.09
N PRO A 302 5.94 -21.16 -27.34
CA PRO A 302 5.49 -22.19 -26.40
C PRO A 302 6.15 -22.03 -25.02
N TYR A 303 5.38 -22.16 -23.95
CA TYR A 303 5.81 -21.79 -22.59
C TYR A 303 7.14 -22.44 -22.14
N TYR A 304 7.43 -23.67 -22.55
CA TYR A 304 8.67 -24.39 -22.23
C TYR A 304 9.93 -23.82 -22.91
N ALA A 305 9.76 -23.07 -24.00
CA ALA A 305 10.85 -22.46 -24.79
C ALA A 305 11.09 -20.98 -24.43
N ILE A 306 10.20 -20.35 -23.67
CA ILE A 306 10.35 -18.95 -23.24
C ILE A 306 11.65 -18.79 -22.42
N ASN A 307 12.45 -17.78 -22.76
CA ASN A 307 13.63 -17.42 -21.99
C ASN A 307 13.20 -16.73 -20.67
N PRO A 308 13.68 -17.17 -19.49
CA PRO A 308 13.27 -16.59 -18.21
C PRO A 308 13.76 -15.15 -18.00
N ASP A 309 14.95 -14.79 -18.49
CA ASP A 309 15.59 -13.51 -18.19
C ASP A 309 15.18 -12.40 -19.16
N THR A 310 14.97 -12.74 -20.43
CA THR A 310 14.63 -11.78 -21.51
C THR A 310 13.47 -12.28 -22.41
N PRO A 311 12.30 -12.62 -21.85
CA PRO A 311 11.20 -13.28 -22.56
C PRO A 311 10.66 -12.50 -23.76
N ILE A 312 10.55 -11.18 -23.65
CA ILE A 312 9.94 -10.35 -24.69
C ILE A 312 10.86 -10.24 -25.91
N SER A 313 12.15 -9.94 -25.70
CA SER A 313 13.10 -9.74 -26.80
C SER A 313 13.55 -11.05 -27.45
N SER A 314 13.68 -12.15 -26.69
CA SER A 314 13.95 -13.47 -27.28
C SER A 314 12.80 -13.91 -28.19
N ALA A 315 11.55 -13.72 -27.76
CA ALA A 315 10.38 -14.05 -28.57
C ALA A 315 10.35 -13.33 -29.94
N PHE A 316 10.81 -12.08 -30.01
CA PHE A 316 10.96 -11.37 -31.29
C PHE A 316 12.18 -11.83 -32.10
N ALA A 317 13.30 -12.15 -31.45
CA ALA A 317 14.49 -12.67 -32.07
C ALA A 317 14.25 -14.03 -32.76
N ASP A 318 13.60 -14.96 -32.05
CA ASP A 318 13.26 -16.31 -32.52
C ASP A 318 12.30 -16.29 -33.72
N ASN A 319 11.40 -15.29 -33.77
CA ASN A 319 10.51 -15.04 -34.90
C ASN A 319 11.15 -14.21 -36.05
N GLY A 320 12.49 -14.07 -36.05
CA GLY A 320 13.26 -13.45 -37.13
C GLY A 320 13.36 -11.93 -37.09
N MET A 321 12.87 -11.26 -36.04
CA MET A 321 12.93 -9.80 -35.88
C MET A 321 14.00 -9.36 -34.86
N GLN A 322 15.25 -9.67 -35.17
CA GLN A 322 16.42 -9.31 -34.34
C GLN A 322 16.46 -7.81 -33.99
N TRP A 323 16.14 -6.93 -34.94
CA TRP A 323 16.09 -5.47 -34.71
C TRP A 323 15.03 -5.05 -33.69
N ALA A 324 13.88 -5.75 -33.63
CA ALA A 324 12.83 -5.49 -32.67
C ALA A 324 13.25 -5.92 -31.25
N GLY A 325 14.06 -6.98 -31.12
CA GLY A 325 14.67 -7.39 -29.85
C GLY A 325 15.49 -6.28 -29.21
N TYR A 326 16.29 -5.54 -29.98
CA TYR A 326 17.04 -4.37 -29.48
C TYR A 326 16.14 -3.22 -29.01
N VAL A 327 15.07 -2.90 -29.75
CA VAL A 327 14.09 -1.87 -29.36
C VAL A 327 13.41 -2.26 -28.04
N VAL A 328 13.05 -3.54 -27.89
CA VAL A 328 12.44 -4.08 -26.67
C VAL A 328 13.41 -4.06 -25.49
N ASN A 329 14.67 -4.45 -25.67
CA ASN A 329 15.68 -4.41 -24.61
C ASN A 329 15.97 -2.96 -24.16
N ALA A 330 15.95 -2.00 -25.08
CA ALA A 330 16.06 -0.57 -24.75
C ALA A 330 14.85 -0.12 -23.91
N GLY A 331 13.64 -0.53 -24.31
CA GLY A 331 12.42 -0.36 -23.51
C GLY A 331 12.57 -0.94 -22.10
N ALA A 332 12.98 -2.21 -21.97
CA ALA A 332 13.19 -2.90 -20.70
C ALA A 332 14.20 -2.16 -19.79
N PHE A 333 15.34 -1.75 -20.34
CA PHE A 333 16.34 -0.96 -19.60
C PHE A 333 15.75 0.35 -19.07
N THR A 334 15.01 1.10 -19.91
CA THR A 334 14.35 2.34 -19.48
C THR A 334 13.25 2.09 -18.44
N ALA A 335 12.45 1.02 -18.60
CA ALA A 335 11.41 0.62 -17.66
C ALA A 335 11.96 0.32 -16.26
N LEU A 336 13.06 -0.46 -16.20
CA LEU A 336 13.73 -0.79 -14.95
C LEU A 336 14.32 0.45 -14.27
N CYS A 337 14.85 1.42 -15.04
CA CYS A 337 15.28 2.71 -14.49
C CYS A 337 14.11 3.52 -13.91
N ALA A 338 12.95 3.57 -14.59
CA ALA A 338 11.74 4.22 -14.08
C ALA A 338 11.19 3.54 -12.80
N SER A 339 11.23 2.22 -12.75
CA SER A 339 10.78 1.44 -11.60
C SER A 339 11.73 1.59 -10.41
N LEU A 340 13.04 1.66 -10.65
CA LEU A 340 14.04 1.96 -9.62
C LEU A 340 13.86 3.37 -9.04
N MET A 341 13.65 4.38 -9.90
CA MET A 341 13.28 5.73 -9.46
C MET A 341 11.99 5.72 -8.63
N GLY A 342 10.97 4.99 -9.09
CA GLY A 342 9.70 4.82 -8.39
C GLY A 342 9.80 4.10 -7.04
N GLY A 343 10.75 3.17 -6.88
CA GLY A 343 11.00 2.47 -5.62
C GLY A 343 11.83 3.26 -4.60
N ILE A 344 12.78 4.09 -5.05
CA ILE A 344 13.58 4.93 -4.14
C ILE A 344 12.84 6.22 -3.75
N LEU A 345 11.98 6.77 -4.60
CA LEU A 345 11.27 8.02 -4.36
C LEU A 345 10.41 8.04 -3.06
N PRO A 346 9.66 6.99 -2.67
CA PRO A 346 8.90 6.97 -1.41
C PRO A 346 9.74 6.98 -0.13
N GLN A 347 10.87 6.26 -0.10
CA GLN A 347 11.61 5.95 1.13
C GLN A 347 11.96 7.20 1.97
N PRO A 348 12.51 8.29 1.40
CA PRO A 348 12.92 9.47 2.16
C PRO A 348 11.72 10.22 2.76
N ARG A 349 10.55 10.13 2.13
CA ARG A 349 9.31 10.78 2.59
C ARG A 349 8.70 10.06 3.78
N ILE A 350 8.71 8.73 3.76
CA ILE A 350 8.23 7.89 4.86
C ILE A 350 9.19 8.03 6.07
N LEU A 351 10.51 8.06 5.84
CA LEU A 351 11.50 8.38 6.87
C LEU A 351 11.30 9.79 7.47
N MET A 352 11.08 10.80 6.62
CA MET A 352 10.79 12.17 7.06
C MET A 352 9.51 12.23 7.91
N ALA A 353 8.45 11.50 7.54
CA ALA A 353 7.22 11.41 8.31
C ALA A 353 7.45 10.78 9.69
N MET A 354 8.15 9.63 9.76
CA MET A 354 8.52 8.99 11.03
C MET A 354 9.42 9.87 11.92
N ALA A 355 10.33 10.64 11.33
CA ALA A 355 11.21 11.55 12.08
C ALA A 355 10.46 12.80 12.58
N ARG A 356 9.49 13.32 11.82
CA ARG A 356 8.54 14.35 12.28
C ARG A 356 7.65 13.87 13.43
N ASP A 357 7.32 12.58 13.45
CA ASP A 357 6.52 11.94 14.51
C ASP A 357 7.36 11.52 15.74
N GLY A 358 8.68 11.73 15.73
CA GLY A 358 9.59 11.44 16.86
C GLY A 358 10.04 9.98 16.99
N LEU A 359 9.56 9.08 16.11
CA LEU A 359 9.95 7.67 16.07
C LEU A 359 11.39 7.44 15.60
N LEU A 360 11.94 8.38 14.83
CA LEU A 360 13.31 8.35 14.30
C LEU A 360 14.09 9.61 14.71
N PRO A 361 15.44 9.57 14.69
CA PRO A 361 16.26 10.75 14.97
C PRO A 361 15.92 11.93 14.04
N PRO A 362 15.94 13.18 14.53
CA PRO A 362 15.60 14.38 13.75
C PRO A 362 16.55 14.64 12.56
N PHE A 363 17.64 13.88 12.44
CA PHE A 363 18.50 13.87 11.27
C PHE A 363 17.76 13.55 9.96
N PHE A 364 16.70 12.73 10.02
CA PHE A 364 15.92 12.29 8.85
C PHE A 364 14.77 13.23 8.46
N SER A 365 14.43 14.23 9.28
CA SER A 365 13.40 15.24 8.97
C SER A 365 13.95 16.54 8.38
N ASP A 366 15.27 16.66 8.26
CA ASP A 366 15.95 17.87 7.75
C ASP A 366 15.83 17.98 6.22
N ILE A 367 15.19 19.06 5.76
CA ILE A 367 14.87 19.32 4.34
C ILE A 367 15.85 20.36 3.78
N ASN A 368 16.50 20.02 2.65
CA ASN A 368 17.40 20.95 1.98
C ASN A 368 16.64 22.14 1.40
N LYS A 369 17.03 23.38 1.77
CA LYS A 369 16.36 24.62 1.33
C LYS A 369 16.34 24.82 -0.18
N HIS A 370 17.31 24.28 -0.93
CA HIS A 370 17.39 24.44 -2.37
C HIS A 370 16.55 23.41 -3.14
N SER A 371 16.70 22.11 -2.84
CA SER A 371 15.98 21.05 -3.56
C SER A 371 14.60 20.71 -2.98
N GLN A 372 14.27 21.19 -1.77
CA GLN A 372 13.04 20.87 -1.03
C GLN A 372 12.82 19.35 -0.87
N VAL A 373 13.91 18.58 -0.75
CA VAL A 373 13.92 17.12 -0.58
C VAL A 373 14.76 16.77 0.66
N PRO A 374 14.41 15.73 1.45
CA PRO A 374 15.23 15.25 2.57
C PRO A 374 16.48 14.48 2.08
N VAL A 375 17.44 15.20 1.52
CA VAL A 375 18.67 14.67 0.88
C VAL A 375 19.44 13.69 1.77
N LYS A 376 19.52 13.94 3.08
CA LYS A 376 20.18 13.06 4.06
C LYS A 376 19.54 11.68 4.09
N SER A 377 18.21 11.63 4.13
CA SER A 377 17.44 10.38 4.12
C SER A 377 17.63 9.63 2.81
N THR A 378 17.59 10.34 1.66
CA THR A 378 17.83 9.75 0.33
C THR A 378 19.23 9.14 0.19
N ILE A 379 20.27 9.79 0.69
CA ILE A 379 21.65 9.26 0.65
C ILE A 379 21.76 8.00 1.52
N VAL A 380 21.17 7.99 2.72
CA VAL A 380 21.22 6.81 3.61
C VAL A 380 20.47 5.62 3.01
N THR A 381 19.26 5.80 2.49
CA THR A 381 18.52 4.67 1.89
C THR A 381 19.12 4.22 0.56
N GLY A 382 19.62 5.15 -0.27
CA GLY A 382 20.35 4.83 -1.50
C GLY A 382 21.62 4.01 -1.23
N LEU A 383 22.37 4.33 -0.17
CA LEU A 383 23.54 3.56 0.24
C LEU A 383 23.19 2.13 0.68
N VAL A 384 22.11 1.97 1.45
CA VAL A 384 21.64 0.63 1.88
C VAL A 384 21.11 -0.17 0.67
N ALA A 385 20.32 0.46 -0.22
CA ALA A 385 19.84 -0.17 -1.44
C ALA A 385 20.99 -0.61 -2.36
N ALA A 386 22.03 0.21 -2.51
CA ALA A 386 23.23 -0.13 -3.29
C ALA A 386 24.00 -1.32 -2.68
N ALA A 387 24.13 -1.36 -1.34
CA ALA A 387 24.77 -2.46 -0.64
C ALA A 387 23.99 -3.79 -0.77
N LEU A 388 22.66 -3.75 -0.73
CA LEU A 388 21.81 -4.92 -0.96
C LEU A 388 21.87 -5.39 -2.42
N ALA A 389 21.77 -4.46 -3.39
CA ALA A 389 21.87 -4.77 -4.82
C ALA A 389 23.22 -5.43 -5.18
N PHE A 390 24.30 -4.95 -4.56
CA PHE A 390 25.64 -5.54 -4.70
C PHE A 390 25.72 -6.97 -4.15
N SER A 391 24.99 -7.29 -3.08
CA SER A 391 25.28 -8.48 -2.24
C SER A 391 24.28 -9.63 -2.35
N MET A 392 23.04 -9.41 -2.79
CA MET A 392 21.94 -10.40 -2.66
C MET A 392 21.19 -10.65 -3.99
N GLU A 393 20.67 -11.85 -4.20
CA GLU A 393 20.11 -12.29 -5.50
C GLU A 393 18.65 -11.87 -5.74
N VAL A 394 18.26 -11.66 -7.00
CA VAL A 394 16.93 -11.14 -7.40
C VAL A 394 15.77 -12.00 -6.89
N SER A 395 15.94 -13.32 -6.93
CA SER A 395 14.93 -14.31 -6.52
C SER A 395 14.60 -14.23 -5.03
N GLU A 396 15.62 -14.16 -4.17
CA GLU A 396 15.47 -13.97 -2.72
C GLU A 396 14.81 -12.62 -2.42
N LEU A 397 15.25 -11.55 -3.09
CA LEU A 397 14.72 -10.21 -2.90
C LEU A 397 13.22 -10.11 -3.28
N ALA A 398 12.82 -10.65 -4.45
CA ALA A 398 11.44 -10.58 -4.90
C ALA A 398 10.46 -11.32 -3.96
N GLY A 399 10.88 -12.46 -3.40
CA GLY A 399 10.12 -13.17 -2.37
C GLY A 399 9.94 -12.34 -1.09
N MET A 400 11.00 -11.71 -0.60
CA MET A 400 10.96 -10.85 0.60
C MET A 400 10.08 -9.60 0.41
N VAL A 401 10.14 -8.94 -0.74
CA VAL A 401 9.30 -7.76 -1.06
C VAL A 401 7.83 -8.13 -1.00
N SER A 402 7.44 -9.21 -1.67
CA SER A 402 6.04 -9.61 -1.81
C SER A 402 5.36 -9.85 -0.46
N VAL A 403 6.08 -10.42 0.52
CA VAL A 403 5.59 -10.59 1.90
C VAL A 403 5.40 -9.24 2.60
N GLY A 404 6.35 -8.31 2.45
CA GLY A 404 6.26 -6.95 3.00
C GLY A 404 5.05 -6.18 2.46
N THR A 405 4.87 -6.17 1.14
CA THR A 405 3.77 -5.46 0.48
C THR A 405 2.40 -6.00 0.89
N LEU A 406 2.25 -7.33 0.98
CA LEU A 406 0.99 -7.95 1.43
C LEU A 406 0.66 -7.58 2.89
N LEU A 407 1.65 -7.46 3.77
CA LEU A 407 1.47 -6.94 5.13
C LEU A 407 1.05 -5.46 5.13
N ALA A 408 1.68 -4.62 4.31
CA ALA A 408 1.29 -3.22 4.16
C ALA A 408 -0.16 -3.07 3.63
N PHE A 409 -0.52 -3.83 2.60
CA PHE A 409 -1.82 -3.74 1.92
C PHE A 409 -2.95 -4.27 2.80
N THR A 410 -2.73 -5.36 3.53
CA THR A 410 -3.70 -5.85 4.53
C THR A 410 -3.91 -4.84 5.65
N MET A 411 -2.85 -4.20 6.16
CA MET A 411 -2.98 -3.14 7.16
C MET A 411 -3.70 -1.89 6.65
N VAL A 412 -3.56 -1.56 5.36
CA VAL A 412 -4.33 -0.49 4.72
C VAL A 412 -5.82 -0.84 4.60
N ALA A 413 -6.16 -2.08 4.20
CA ALA A 413 -7.55 -2.55 4.18
C ALA A 413 -8.18 -2.53 5.59
N ILE A 414 -7.43 -2.98 6.61
CA ILE A 414 -7.83 -2.91 8.02
C ILE A 414 -8.03 -1.46 8.46
N SER A 415 -7.15 -0.54 8.04
CA SER A 415 -7.25 0.89 8.35
C SER A 415 -8.52 1.53 7.75
N VAL A 416 -8.92 1.16 6.53
CA VAL A 416 -10.21 1.58 5.94
C VAL A 416 -11.39 1.08 6.78
N LEU A 417 -11.38 -0.20 7.18
CA LEU A 417 -12.45 -0.77 8.00
C LEU A 417 -12.54 -0.05 9.35
N ILE A 418 -11.42 0.15 10.05
CA ILE A 418 -11.39 0.88 11.32
C ILE A 418 -11.92 2.30 11.11
N LEU A 419 -11.46 3.04 10.10
CA LEU A 419 -11.90 4.42 9.86
C LEU A 419 -13.39 4.53 9.48
N ARG A 420 -13.99 3.48 8.93
CA ARG A 420 -15.41 3.43 8.53
C ARG A 420 -16.36 3.07 9.66
N TYR A 421 -15.93 2.26 10.63
CA TYR A 421 -16.78 1.77 11.73
C TYR A 421 -16.39 2.30 13.12
N ILE A 422 -15.18 2.85 13.27
CA ILE A 422 -14.63 3.42 14.50
C ILE A 422 -13.84 4.69 14.12
N PRO A 423 -14.50 5.76 13.65
CA PRO A 423 -13.83 7.02 13.35
C PRO A 423 -13.09 7.52 14.61
N PRO A 424 -11.83 7.99 14.48
CA PRO A 424 -11.04 8.44 15.62
C PRO A 424 -11.72 9.63 16.31
N ASP A 425 -11.82 9.58 17.64
CA ASP A 425 -12.72 10.40 18.47
C ASP A 425 -12.39 11.90 18.57
N GLU A 426 -11.37 12.37 17.85
CA GLU A 426 -10.85 13.73 18.02
C GLU A 426 -11.15 14.62 16.83
N VAL A 427 -12.45 14.81 16.56
CA VAL A 427 -12.94 16.10 16.08
C VAL A 427 -13.33 16.88 17.35
N PRO A 428 -12.61 17.95 17.73
CA PRO A 428 -12.97 18.71 18.92
C PRO A 428 -14.39 19.27 18.76
N LEU A 429 -15.27 18.95 19.72
CA LEU A 429 -16.58 19.60 19.81
C LEU A 429 -16.37 21.12 19.89
N PRO A 430 -17.22 21.94 19.22
CA PRO A 430 -17.14 23.37 19.37
C PRO A 430 -17.28 23.73 20.87
N PRO A 431 -16.50 24.71 21.38
CA PRO A 431 -16.38 24.96 22.83
C PRO A 431 -17.72 25.28 23.53
N SER A 432 -18.73 25.74 22.77
CA SER A 432 -20.11 25.92 23.23
C SER A 432 -20.82 24.66 23.74
N LEU A 433 -20.26 23.46 23.51
CA LEU A 433 -20.82 22.19 23.98
C LEU A 433 -20.02 21.51 25.11
N GLN A 434 -18.83 22.01 25.48
CA GLN A 434 -18.04 21.43 26.58
C GLN A 434 -18.47 21.95 27.96
N GLU A 435 -18.60 23.27 28.13
CA GLU A 435 -19.09 23.90 29.36
C GLU A 435 -20.43 23.33 29.91
N PRO A 436 -21.46 23.01 29.10
CA PRO A 436 -22.72 22.42 29.57
C PRO A 436 -22.68 20.90 29.85
N ILE A 437 -21.52 20.24 29.74
CA ILE A 437 -21.35 18.81 30.06
C ILE A 437 -20.70 18.64 31.43
N ASP A 438 -19.58 19.31 31.70
CA ASP A 438 -18.86 19.21 32.99
C ASP A 438 -19.73 19.70 34.16
N SER A 439 -20.49 20.79 33.94
CA SER A 439 -21.48 21.32 34.89
C SER A 439 -22.62 20.35 35.19
N VAL A 440 -23.07 19.56 34.21
CA VAL A 440 -24.11 18.53 34.39
C VAL A 440 -23.56 17.31 35.11
N TRP A 441 -22.30 16.93 34.84
CA TRP A 441 -21.66 15.79 35.49
C TRP A 441 -21.44 16.05 36.99
N SER A 442 -20.91 17.23 37.36
CA SER A 442 -20.78 17.61 38.77
C SER A 442 -22.13 17.72 39.50
N SER A 443 -23.18 18.13 38.77
CA SER A 443 -24.56 18.23 39.31
C SER A 443 -25.22 16.86 39.55
N LEU A 444 -24.79 15.82 38.84
CA LEU A 444 -25.25 14.44 39.07
C LEU A 444 -24.53 13.79 40.25
N GLU A 445 -23.22 14.03 40.43
CA GLU A 445 -22.46 13.51 41.57
C GLU A 445 -22.88 14.15 42.91
N THR A 446 -23.26 15.43 42.93
CA THR A 446 -23.82 16.07 44.13
C THR A 446 -25.21 15.54 44.47
N ASN A 447 -26.13 15.43 43.51
CA ASN A 447 -27.45 14.85 43.73
C ASN A 447 -27.42 13.38 44.18
N ALA A 448 -26.42 12.60 43.73
CA ALA A 448 -26.21 11.23 44.18
C ALA A 448 -25.75 11.14 45.65
N LYS A 449 -24.97 12.13 46.13
CA LYS A 449 -24.57 12.23 47.55
C LYS A 449 -25.73 12.63 48.45
N ASP A 450 -26.53 13.64 48.07
CA ASP A 450 -27.65 14.10 48.93
C ASP A 450 -28.78 13.07 49.04
N ARG A 451 -29.06 12.29 47.98
CA ARG A 451 -30.05 11.20 48.05
C ARG A 451 -29.62 10.01 48.92
N GLY A 452 -28.34 9.89 49.26
CA GLY A 452 -27.84 8.88 50.20
C GLY A 452 -28.13 9.19 51.67
N ALA A 453 -28.47 10.44 52.02
CA ALA A 453 -28.60 10.89 53.40
C ALA A 453 -30.03 10.87 53.97
N ASN A 454 -31.06 11.04 53.13
CA ASN A 454 -32.43 11.38 53.57
C ASN A 454 -33.50 10.34 53.16
N ALA A 455 -33.28 9.07 53.47
CA ALA A 455 -34.24 7.98 53.17
C ALA A 455 -34.69 7.22 54.43
N SER A 456 -35.45 7.88 55.30
CA SER A 456 -36.18 7.24 56.40
C SER A 456 -37.64 7.71 56.49
N THR A 457 -38.56 6.74 56.49
CA THR A 457 -39.98 6.80 56.94
C THR A 457 -41.10 7.14 55.92
N SER A 458 -42.24 6.45 56.13
CA SER A 458 -43.64 6.70 55.71
C SER A 458 -44.11 6.57 54.25
N THR A 459 -44.52 5.35 53.90
CA THR A 459 -45.89 4.90 53.50
C THR A 459 -46.91 5.86 52.84
N ASN A 460 -47.53 5.33 51.76
CA ASN A 460 -48.98 5.35 51.40
C ASN A 460 -49.56 6.32 50.32
N ARG A 461 -49.88 5.71 49.15
CA ARG A 461 -51.14 5.80 48.38
C ARG A 461 -51.52 7.05 47.54
N LYS A 462 -52.01 6.73 46.32
CA LYS A 462 -53.10 7.32 45.48
C LYS A 462 -52.70 8.12 44.23
N SER A 463 -53.48 7.88 43.17
CA SER A 463 -53.50 8.54 41.87
C SER A 463 -54.55 9.66 41.81
N LEU A 464 -54.29 10.74 41.06
CA LEU A 464 -55.34 11.62 40.49
C LEU A 464 -54.80 12.53 39.38
N VAL A 465 -55.73 12.98 38.54
CA VAL A 465 -55.64 13.93 37.41
C VAL A 465 -56.69 15.03 37.73
N VAL A 466 -56.66 16.29 37.28
CA VAL A 466 -56.05 16.96 36.10
C VAL A 466 -55.61 18.38 36.56
N ASP A 467 -54.67 19.05 35.86
CA ASP A 467 -54.91 20.41 35.34
C ASP A 467 -53.75 20.98 34.48
N GLU A 468 -54.12 21.85 33.55
CA GLU A 468 -53.25 22.55 32.59
C GLU A 468 -52.55 23.79 33.20
N ASP A 469 -51.80 24.51 32.34
CA ASP A 469 -51.15 25.81 32.59
C ASP A 469 -50.00 25.84 33.62
N VAL A 470 -48.77 25.64 33.12
CA VAL A 470 -47.74 26.71 33.07
C VAL A 470 -46.65 26.29 32.05
N SER A 471 -46.30 27.19 31.14
CA SER A 471 -45.24 27.00 30.14
C SER A 471 -43.84 27.24 30.72
N ILE A 472 -43.01 26.19 30.81
CA ILE A 472 -41.55 26.33 30.91
C ILE A 472 -40.87 25.26 30.04
N ASP A 473 -40.22 25.69 28.97
CA ASP A 473 -39.34 24.85 28.15
C ASP A 473 -38.14 24.34 28.97
N TYR A 474 -38.01 23.01 29.10
CA TYR A 474 -36.87 22.39 29.79
C TYR A 474 -35.99 21.57 28.83
N PRO A 475 -34.73 21.99 28.56
CA PRO A 475 -33.82 21.30 27.63
C PRO A 475 -33.14 20.04 28.24
N LEU A 476 -33.76 19.40 29.23
CA LEU A 476 -33.22 18.24 29.93
C LEU A 476 -33.65 16.90 29.30
N ILE A 477 -34.87 16.82 28.75
CA ILE A 477 -35.39 15.59 28.14
C ILE A 477 -34.63 15.23 26.85
N ALA A 478 -34.03 16.21 26.16
CA ALA A 478 -33.18 15.99 24.99
C ALA A 478 -31.75 15.49 25.32
N LYS A 479 -31.25 15.69 26.55
CA LYS A 479 -29.86 15.31 26.93
C LYS A 479 -29.72 13.83 27.31
N VAL A 480 -30.73 13.23 27.93
CA VAL A 480 -30.75 11.80 28.30
C VAL A 480 -30.59 10.86 27.08
N PRO A 481 -31.33 11.03 25.96
CA PRO A 481 -31.12 10.20 24.77
C PRO A 481 -29.76 10.44 24.11
N ALA A 482 -29.14 11.62 24.23
CA ALA A 482 -27.80 11.88 23.73
C ALA A 482 -26.71 11.09 24.51
N ILE A 483 -26.81 11.04 25.84
CA ILE A 483 -25.90 10.26 26.69
C ILE A 483 -26.12 8.75 26.48
N SER A 484 -27.38 8.30 26.41
CA SER A 484 -27.72 6.91 26.08
C SER A 484 -27.15 6.49 24.72
N LYS A 485 -27.29 7.37 23.71
CA LYS A 485 -26.71 7.18 22.38
C LYS A 485 -25.18 7.06 22.47
N TYR A 486 -24.49 7.96 23.18
CA TYR A 486 -23.03 7.90 23.39
C TYR A 486 -22.55 6.59 24.02
N VAL A 487 -23.25 6.09 25.05
CA VAL A 487 -22.92 4.81 25.70
C VAL A 487 -23.14 3.64 24.74
N HIS A 488 -24.20 3.69 23.92
CA HIS A 488 -24.47 2.70 22.89
C HIS A 488 -23.44 2.74 21.75
N GLU A 489 -23.02 3.94 21.31
CA GLU A 489 -21.94 4.21 20.35
C GLU A 489 -20.62 3.59 20.84
N GLY A 490 -20.25 3.84 22.11
CA GLY A 490 -19.03 3.31 22.72
C GLY A 490 -19.03 1.79 22.84
N ASN A 491 -20.17 1.18 23.16
CA ASN A 491 -20.28 -0.27 23.19
C ASN A 491 -20.27 -0.88 21.78
N ARG A 492 -20.95 -0.24 20.81
CA ARG A 492 -20.91 -0.64 19.39
C ARG A 492 -19.49 -0.62 18.84
N ARG A 493 -18.72 0.45 19.09
CA ARG A 493 -17.30 0.55 18.67
C ARG A 493 -16.42 -0.54 19.27
N LYS A 494 -16.61 -0.89 20.56
CA LYS A 494 -15.91 -2.04 21.16
C LYS A 494 -16.27 -3.33 20.43
N VAL A 495 -17.56 -3.59 20.21
CA VAL A 495 -18.04 -4.78 19.49
C VAL A 495 -17.47 -4.82 18.06
N THR A 496 -17.50 -3.71 17.31
CA THR A 496 -16.93 -3.68 15.95
C THR A 496 -15.41 -3.84 15.95
N GLY A 497 -14.70 -3.31 16.95
CA GLY A 497 -13.26 -3.53 17.11
C GLY A 497 -12.92 -5.00 17.32
N TRP A 498 -13.69 -5.71 18.14
CA TRP A 498 -13.58 -7.16 18.31
C TRP A 498 -13.94 -7.92 17.02
N VAL A 499 -14.94 -7.48 16.26
CA VAL A 499 -15.31 -8.10 14.97
C VAL A 499 -14.22 -7.92 13.92
N ILE A 500 -13.59 -6.75 13.84
CA ILE A 500 -12.42 -6.51 12.98
C ILE A 500 -11.23 -7.38 13.42
N ALA A 501 -11.00 -7.53 14.73
CA ALA A 501 -9.97 -8.43 15.23
C ALA A 501 -10.27 -9.90 14.86
N PHE A 502 -11.51 -10.37 15.02
CA PHE A 502 -11.90 -11.73 14.66
C PHE A 502 -11.86 -12.00 13.15
N THR A 503 -12.20 -11.03 12.28
CA THR A 503 -11.99 -11.20 10.83
C THR A 503 -10.52 -11.29 10.49
N CYS A 504 -9.66 -10.45 11.08
CA CYS A 504 -8.20 -10.52 10.86
C CYS A 504 -7.61 -11.86 11.31
N ILE A 505 -8.03 -12.36 12.48
CA ILE A 505 -7.66 -13.69 12.99
C ILE A 505 -8.19 -14.79 12.06
N GLY A 506 -9.41 -14.65 11.52
CA GLY A 506 -9.98 -15.55 10.52
C GLY A 506 -9.17 -15.63 9.23
N VAL A 507 -8.74 -14.47 8.68
CA VAL A 507 -7.81 -14.41 7.53
C VAL A 507 -6.52 -15.12 7.87
N PHE A 508 -5.88 -14.77 9.00
CA PHE A 508 -4.57 -15.30 9.36
C PHE A 508 -4.60 -16.82 9.57
N ILE A 509 -5.61 -17.35 10.24
CA ILE A 509 -5.79 -18.81 10.40
C ILE A 509 -5.96 -19.45 9.02
N LEU A 510 -6.86 -18.93 8.18
CA LEU A 510 -7.14 -19.51 6.85
C LEU A 510 -5.89 -19.50 5.96
N THR A 511 -5.15 -18.39 5.89
CA THR A 511 -3.95 -18.29 5.04
C THR A 511 -2.79 -19.13 5.57
N PHE A 512 -2.58 -19.16 6.89
CA PHE A 512 -1.59 -20.02 7.52
C PHE A 512 -1.87 -21.50 7.22
N THR A 513 -3.13 -21.95 7.41
CA THR A 513 -3.48 -23.35 7.16
C THR A 513 -3.62 -23.71 5.69
N ALA A 514 -3.88 -22.75 4.79
CA ALA A 514 -3.79 -22.99 3.36
C ALA A 514 -2.32 -23.18 2.90
N SER A 515 -1.39 -22.46 3.52
CA SER A 515 0.04 -22.46 3.14
C SER A 515 0.81 -23.65 3.71
N ASP A 516 0.48 -24.11 4.91
CA ASP A 516 1.22 -25.20 5.56
C ASP A 516 0.82 -26.58 5.02
N THR A 517 1.72 -27.17 4.22
CA THR A 517 1.59 -28.54 3.68
C THR A 517 2.09 -29.63 4.62
N THR A 518 2.68 -29.28 5.77
CA THR A 518 3.19 -30.25 6.77
C THR A 518 2.10 -30.73 7.74
N ILE A 519 1.02 -29.95 7.87
CA ILE A 519 -0.14 -30.28 8.72
C ILE A 519 -0.96 -31.41 8.09
N LEU A 520 -1.40 -32.36 8.93
CA LEU A 520 -2.27 -33.47 8.54
C LEU A 520 -3.53 -32.95 7.82
N SER A 521 -3.87 -33.53 6.67
CA SER A 521 -4.91 -32.98 5.76
C SER A 521 -6.26 -32.73 6.45
N SER A 522 -6.70 -33.61 7.35
CA SER A 522 -7.93 -33.43 8.14
C SER A 522 -7.89 -32.23 9.08
N VAL A 523 -6.77 -31.99 9.76
CA VAL A 523 -6.54 -30.83 10.64
C VAL A 523 -6.50 -29.55 9.79
N ARG A 524 -5.88 -29.61 8.61
CA ARG A 524 -5.82 -28.51 7.66
C ARG A 524 -7.21 -28.08 7.18
N PHE A 525 -8.06 -29.03 6.76
CA PHE A 525 -9.44 -28.73 6.37
C PHE A 525 -10.29 -28.22 7.54
N ALA A 526 -10.12 -28.76 8.75
CA ALA A 526 -10.83 -28.28 9.94
C ALA A 526 -10.47 -26.83 10.27
N LEU A 527 -9.17 -26.48 10.26
CA LEU A 527 -8.71 -25.12 10.55
C LEU A 527 -9.07 -24.12 9.44
N CYS A 528 -9.01 -24.52 8.16
CA CYS A 528 -9.56 -23.72 7.06
C CYS A 528 -11.07 -23.46 7.23
N GLY A 529 -11.83 -24.44 7.71
CA GLY A 529 -13.25 -24.27 8.05
C GLY A 529 -13.48 -23.27 9.19
N VAL A 530 -12.67 -23.33 10.25
CA VAL A 530 -12.72 -22.36 11.36
C VAL A 530 -12.35 -20.95 10.90
N GLY A 531 -11.25 -20.78 10.14
CA GLY A 531 -10.86 -19.50 9.56
C GLY A 531 -11.93 -18.92 8.63
N GLY A 532 -12.50 -19.76 7.75
CA GLY A 532 -13.56 -19.37 6.81
C GLY A 532 -14.88 -18.98 7.50
N THR A 533 -15.27 -19.68 8.56
CA THR A 533 -16.47 -19.33 9.34
C THR A 533 -16.29 -18.07 10.19
N LEU A 534 -15.11 -17.85 10.78
CA LEU A 534 -14.76 -16.57 11.43
C LEU A 534 -14.80 -15.40 10.44
N LEU A 535 -14.28 -15.61 9.23
CA LEU A 535 -14.33 -14.63 8.15
C LEU A 535 -15.76 -14.30 7.71
N LEU A 536 -16.55 -15.31 7.35
CA LEU A 536 -17.92 -15.12 6.88
C LEU A 536 -18.82 -14.50 7.95
N SER A 537 -18.74 -14.96 9.20
CA SER A 537 -19.52 -14.39 10.31
C SER A 537 -19.16 -12.92 10.57
N GLY A 538 -17.87 -12.58 10.55
CA GLY A 538 -17.43 -11.20 10.71
C GLY A 538 -17.80 -10.29 9.54
N PHE A 539 -17.71 -10.77 8.29
CA PHE A 539 -18.20 -10.03 7.12
C PHE A 539 -19.71 -9.78 7.17
N VAL A 540 -20.51 -10.81 7.46
CA VAL A 540 -21.96 -10.68 7.63
C VAL A 540 -22.28 -9.65 8.72
N PHE A 541 -21.61 -9.73 9.87
CA PHE A 541 -21.81 -8.79 10.97
C PHE A 541 -21.44 -7.34 10.59
N LEU A 542 -20.34 -7.13 9.85
CA LEU A 542 -19.96 -5.83 9.31
C LEU A 542 -20.98 -5.29 8.29
N THR A 543 -21.60 -6.16 7.48
CA THR A 543 -22.69 -5.74 6.56
C THR A 543 -24.01 -5.44 7.28
N CYS A 544 -24.28 -6.08 8.43
CA CYS A 544 -25.47 -5.83 9.23
C CYS A 544 -25.36 -4.59 10.12
N ILE A 545 -24.15 -4.11 10.43
CA ILE A 545 -23.97 -2.83 11.11
C ILE A 545 -24.20 -1.68 10.13
N ASN A 546 -25.18 -0.84 10.45
CA ASN A 546 -25.34 0.47 9.81
C ASN A 546 -24.02 1.24 9.89
N GLN A 547 -23.49 1.60 8.72
CA GLN A 547 -22.31 2.45 8.62
C GLN A 547 -22.62 3.80 9.25
N ASP A 548 -21.66 4.34 10.02
CA ASP A 548 -21.82 5.69 10.52
C ASP A 548 -21.77 6.66 9.33
N ASP A 549 -22.88 7.34 9.09
CA ASP A 549 -22.96 8.51 8.21
C ASP A 549 -22.20 9.69 8.86
N ALA A 550 -20.87 9.55 8.99
CA ALA A 550 -19.93 10.64 9.25
C ALA A 550 -19.83 11.63 8.06
N ARG A 551 -20.89 11.71 7.23
CA ARG A 551 -21.06 12.53 6.02
C ARG A 551 -20.87 14.03 6.25
N HIS A 552 -20.94 14.49 7.49
CA HIS A 552 -21.01 15.91 7.83
C HIS A 552 -19.77 16.49 8.53
N ASN A 553 -18.88 15.66 9.11
CA ASN A 553 -17.73 16.17 9.88
C ASN A 553 -16.33 15.79 9.34
N PHE A 554 -16.20 14.76 8.50
CA PHE A 554 -14.96 14.53 7.76
C PHE A 554 -15.08 15.12 6.34
N GLY A 555 -13.99 15.74 5.86
CA GLY A 555 -13.98 16.63 4.69
C GLY A 555 -14.65 16.08 3.42
N HIS A 556 -15.22 17.01 2.63
CA HIS A 556 -16.00 16.79 1.40
C HIS A 556 -15.73 15.47 0.65
N SER A 557 -16.73 14.58 0.65
CA SER A 557 -17.19 13.61 -0.38
C SER A 557 -16.25 13.10 -1.50
N GLY A 558 -14.94 13.01 -1.27
CA GLY A 558 -13.94 12.59 -2.28
C GLY A 558 -13.96 11.09 -2.56
N GLY A 559 -13.96 10.25 -1.51
CA GLY A 559 -13.87 8.79 -1.66
C GLY A 559 -15.03 8.15 -2.44
N LEU A 560 -16.23 8.73 -2.38
CA LEU A 560 -17.41 8.23 -3.12
C LEU A 560 -17.42 8.61 -4.61
N LEU A 561 -16.58 9.57 -5.04
CA LEU A 561 -16.46 9.92 -6.45
C LEU A 561 -15.79 8.82 -7.26
N LEU A 562 -14.74 8.15 -6.75
CA LEU A 562 -14.12 7.05 -7.49
C LEU A 562 -15.03 5.82 -7.55
N GLY A 563 -15.71 5.49 -6.44
CA GLY A 563 -16.72 4.43 -6.42
C GLY A 563 -17.87 4.68 -7.40
N ARG A 564 -18.37 5.93 -7.48
CA ARG A 564 -19.36 6.32 -8.50
C ARG A 564 -18.79 6.33 -9.92
N VAL A 565 -17.57 6.82 -10.15
CA VAL A 565 -16.97 6.85 -11.50
C VAL A 565 -16.71 5.44 -12.04
N PHE A 566 -16.31 4.48 -11.19
CA PHE A 566 -16.18 3.08 -11.59
C PHE A 566 -17.54 2.38 -11.78
N LEU A 567 -18.53 2.61 -10.91
CA LEU A 567 -19.86 1.98 -11.03
C LEU A 567 -20.72 2.57 -12.15
N TYR A 568 -20.68 3.87 -12.40
CA TYR A 568 -21.37 4.53 -13.52
C TYR A 568 -20.56 4.52 -14.83
N GLY A 569 -19.35 3.96 -14.84
CA GLY A 569 -18.60 3.64 -16.07
C GLY A 569 -18.99 2.30 -16.70
N TRP A 570 -19.94 1.58 -16.09
CA TRP A 570 -20.45 0.25 -16.50
C TRP A 570 -22.00 0.23 -16.61
N GLN A 571 -22.60 1.40 -16.84
CA GLN A 571 -24.01 1.60 -17.23
C GLN A 571 -24.08 2.48 -18.47
#